data_AF-A0A7W0Y507-F1
#
_entry.id   AF-A0A7W0Y507-F1
#
_cell.length_a   1.000
_cell.length_b   1.000
_cell.length_c   1.000
_cell.angle_alpha   90.00
_cell.angle_beta   90.00
_cell.angle_gamma   90.00
#
_symmetry.space_group_name_H-M   'P 1'
#
loop_
_entity.id
_entity.type
_entity.pdbx_description
1 polymer ?
#
loop_
_entity_poly.entity_id
_entity_poly.type
_entity_poly.pdbx_seq_one_letter_code
_entity_poly.pdbx_strand_id
1 'polypeptide(L)'
;MKRLTMIALALGSFSTLVACTSELQPDPGAETAPPTGSTSGDQETTYDHDNSGLTPWELIDRLQKEGPPSYTSRTHSCPKIRVRTLGSVLTSVGVDVGNQAGLSAGDLYRSGNNALGAPNFANRIRENIGITTSGASREFDIFAAAADEVITNVPNLERCKINGVSASVFDGTNACRADGITCIIGVPATPAHLEFCNLTVQNASDIATGKRLAVAAMLAAAHTCE
;
A
#
# COMPACT_ATOMS: atom_id res chain seq x y z
N MET A 1 -1.80 58.58 23.22
CA MET A 1 -2.42 59.85 22.78
C MET A 1 -2.40 59.92 21.25
N LYS A 2 -3.60 59.98 20.66
CA LYS A 2 -4.00 60.49 19.32
C LYS A 2 -3.03 60.43 18.12
N ARG A 3 -3.38 59.61 17.11
CA ARG A 3 -3.39 59.92 15.66
C ARG A 3 -4.48 59.03 15.02
N LEU A 4 -5.72 59.48 14.82
CA LEU A 4 -6.30 60.28 13.72
C LEU A 4 -5.88 59.89 12.29
N THR A 5 -6.78 59.12 11.64
CA THR A 5 -7.31 59.20 10.26
C THR A 5 -6.40 59.22 9.04
N MET A 6 -6.62 58.24 8.14
CA MET A 6 -7.08 58.53 6.78
C MET A 6 -7.79 57.32 6.15
N ILE A 7 -9.06 57.51 5.83
CA ILE A 7 -9.86 56.69 4.93
C ILE A 7 -9.60 57.22 3.52
N ALA A 8 -9.22 56.34 2.59
CA ALA A 8 -9.29 56.61 1.15
C ALA A 8 -10.08 55.48 0.49
N LEU A 9 -11.32 55.83 0.13
CA LEU A 9 -12.25 55.07 -0.68
C LEU A 9 -11.77 55.17 -2.14
N ALA A 10 -11.55 54.04 -2.81
CA ALA A 10 -11.46 53.99 -4.26
C ALA A 10 -12.44 52.93 -4.77
N LEU A 11 -13.62 53.40 -5.17
CA LEU A 11 -14.54 52.69 -6.04
C LEU A 11 -13.89 52.55 -7.43
N GLY A 12 -13.98 51.35 -8.01
CA GLY A 12 -13.53 51.09 -9.38
C GLY A 12 -13.93 49.70 -9.85
N SER A 13 -15.22 49.55 -10.15
CA SER A 13 -15.84 48.38 -10.78
C SER A 13 -15.16 47.98 -12.08
N PHE A 14 -14.90 46.69 -12.30
CA PHE A 14 -15.15 46.05 -13.60
C PHE A 14 -15.39 44.56 -13.38
N SER A 15 -16.67 44.20 -13.51
CA SER A 15 -17.14 42.84 -13.69
C SER A 15 -16.71 42.35 -15.07
N THR A 16 -15.87 41.32 -15.13
CA THR A 16 -15.75 40.48 -16.33
C THR A 16 -16.15 39.06 -15.97
N LEU A 17 -17.40 38.75 -16.31
CA LEU A 17 -17.86 37.40 -16.58
C LEU A 17 -17.01 36.85 -17.73
N VAL A 18 -16.00 36.04 -17.43
CA VAL A 18 -15.38 35.18 -18.44
C VAL A 18 -16.24 33.92 -18.49
N ALA A 19 -17.12 33.89 -19.48
CA ALA A 19 -17.77 32.69 -19.95
C ALA A 19 -16.69 31.70 -20.42
N CYS A 20 -16.82 30.42 -20.06
CA CYS A 20 -16.08 29.34 -20.70
C CYS A 20 -16.53 29.26 -22.17
N THR A 21 -15.83 29.96 -23.07
CA THR A 21 -15.95 29.72 -24.50
C THR A 21 -15.08 28.52 -24.84
N SER A 22 -15.72 27.40 -25.17
CA SER A 22 -15.08 26.25 -25.79
C SER A 22 -14.64 26.59 -27.21
N GLU A 23 -13.54 27.33 -27.36
CA GLU A 23 -12.75 27.30 -28.59
C GLU A 23 -11.35 26.84 -28.21
N LEU A 24 -11.06 25.59 -28.55
CA LEU A 24 -9.70 25.06 -28.56
C LEU A 24 -8.92 25.81 -29.64
N GLN A 25 -8.15 26.81 -29.20
CA GLN A 25 -7.10 27.37 -30.03
C GLN A 25 -6.03 26.29 -30.21
N PRO A 26 -5.74 25.82 -31.44
CA PRO A 26 -4.73 24.80 -31.64
C PRO A 26 -3.36 25.43 -31.35
N ASP A 27 -2.78 25.08 -30.22
CA ASP A 27 -1.40 25.40 -29.88
C ASP A 27 -0.49 24.65 -30.88
N PRO A 28 0.29 25.36 -31.74
CA PRO A 28 1.13 24.72 -32.76
C PRO A 28 2.42 24.16 -32.14
N GLY A 29 2.28 23.38 -31.07
CA GLY A 29 3.37 22.80 -30.29
C GLY A 29 2.93 21.87 -29.14
N ALA A 30 1.63 21.66 -28.91
CA ALA A 30 1.14 20.75 -27.87
C ALA A 30 1.24 19.29 -28.31
N GLU A 31 2.44 18.72 -28.25
CA GLU A 31 2.60 17.28 -28.06
C GLU A 31 2.02 16.92 -26.69
N THR A 32 0.73 16.57 -26.63
CA THR A 32 0.11 16.03 -25.40
C THR A 32 0.41 14.54 -25.21
N ALA A 33 1.47 14.03 -25.83
CA ALA A 33 2.05 12.76 -25.45
C ALA A 33 3.12 13.03 -24.39
N PRO A 34 3.18 12.26 -23.29
CA PRO A 34 4.37 12.27 -22.46
C PRO A 34 5.58 12.00 -23.37
N PRO A 35 6.73 12.67 -23.14
CA PRO A 35 7.90 12.51 -24.00
C PRO A 35 8.23 11.02 -24.16
N THR A 36 8.54 10.59 -25.38
CA THR A 36 8.97 9.22 -25.66
C THR A 36 10.33 8.99 -24.99
N GLY A 37 10.28 8.30 -23.86
CA GLY A 37 11.43 8.03 -23.01
C GLY A 37 10.94 7.70 -21.60
N SER A 38 11.69 6.83 -20.92
CA SER A 38 11.41 6.50 -19.53
C SER A 38 11.43 7.77 -18.67
N THR A 39 10.35 8.03 -17.94
CA THR A 39 10.38 9.02 -16.86
C THR A 39 10.98 8.46 -15.57
N SER A 40 11.59 7.25 -15.55
CA SER A 40 12.38 6.68 -14.41
C SER A 40 13.15 5.38 -14.78
N GLY A 41 14.48 5.30 -14.59
CA GLY A 41 15.22 4.02 -14.60
C GLY A 41 16.67 4.00 -15.14
N ASP A 42 17.64 4.61 -14.45
CA ASP A 42 19.10 4.28 -14.57
C ASP A 42 19.54 3.59 -13.25
N GLN A 43 20.82 3.25 -13.07
CA GLN A 43 21.42 2.61 -11.88
C GLN A 43 21.10 3.28 -10.53
N GLU A 44 20.43 4.43 -10.55
CA GLU A 44 20.04 5.26 -9.40
C GLU A 44 18.54 5.14 -9.01
N THR A 45 17.70 4.33 -9.68
CA THR A 45 16.25 4.19 -9.31
C THR A 45 15.71 2.75 -9.39
N THR A 46 14.96 2.32 -8.37
CA THR A 46 14.68 0.91 -8.02
C THR A 46 13.42 0.26 -8.62
N TYR A 47 12.54 0.97 -9.35
CA TYR A 47 11.31 0.33 -9.88
C TYR A 47 10.96 0.78 -11.29
N ASP A 48 10.70 -0.21 -12.16
CA ASP A 48 10.20 -0.05 -13.52
C ASP A 48 8.65 -0.02 -13.49
N HIS A 49 8.04 0.99 -14.09
CA HIS A 49 6.59 1.05 -14.27
C HIS A 49 6.32 1.29 -15.74
N ASP A 50 5.50 0.44 -16.35
CA ASP A 50 5.05 0.67 -17.71
C ASP A 50 4.16 1.92 -17.77
N ASN A 51 4.74 2.99 -18.30
CA ASN A 51 4.06 4.26 -18.52
C ASN A 51 3.54 4.37 -19.97
N SER A 52 3.59 3.28 -20.75
CA SER A 52 2.89 3.22 -22.01
C SER A 52 1.40 3.14 -21.68
N GLY A 53 0.66 4.19 -22.03
CA GLY A 53 -0.79 4.18 -21.94
C GLY A 53 -1.30 2.99 -22.74
N LEU A 54 -1.75 1.95 -22.05
CA LEU A 54 -2.26 0.71 -22.63
C LEU A 54 -3.23 1.05 -23.75
N THR A 55 -2.83 0.76 -24.99
CA THR A 55 -3.68 1.06 -26.14
C THR A 55 -4.94 0.20 -26.05
N PRO A 56 -6.08 0.64 -26.62
CA PRO A 56 -7.28 -0.19 -26.68
C PRO A 56 -7.02 -1.58 -27.26
N TRP A 57 -6.04 -1.71 -28.15
CA TRP A 57 -5.66 -2.98 -28.77
C TRP A 57 -4.82 -3.87 -27.87
N GLU A 58 -3.89 -3.31 -27.09
CA GLU A 58 -3.17 -4.07 -26.06
C GLU A 58 -4.10 -4.52 -24.93
N LEU A 59 -5.10 -3.70 -24.60
CA LEU A 59 -6.15 -4.08 -23.64
C LEU A 59 -6.97 -5.25 -24.19
N ILE A 60 -7.35 -5.20 -25.46
CA ILE A 60 -8.10 -6.29 -26.11
C ILE A 60 -7.24 -7.55 -26.23
N ASP A 61 -5.97 -7.44 -26.62
CA ASP A 61 -5.03 -8.57 -26.69
C ASP A 61 -4.82 -9.22 -25.31
N ARG A 62 -4.67 -8.40 -24.27
CA ARG A 62 -4.61 -8.88 -22.88
C ARG A 62 -5.90 -9.59 -22.46
N LEU A 63 -7.06 -9.00 -22.76
CA LEU A 63 -8.37 -9.63 -22.49
C LEU A 63 -8.56 -10.93 -23.30
N GLN A 64 -8.01 -11.03 -24.51
CA GLN A 64 -8.04 -12.25 -25.31
C GLN A 64 -7.12 -13.33 -24.74
N LYS A 65 -5.92 -12.97 -24.29
CA LYS A 65 -4.95 -13.88 -23.66
C LYS A 65 -5.41 -14.38 -22.29
N GLU A 66 -5.96 -13.49 -21.48
CA GLU A 66 -6.50 -13.83 -20.17
C GLU A 66 -7.78 -14.68 -20.36
N GLY A 67 -8.63 -14.34 -21.34
CA GLY A 67 -9.89 -15.02 -21.63
C GLY A 67 -11.11 -14.22 -21.13
N PRO A 68 -12.33 -14.79 -21.22
CA PRO A 68 -13.54 -14.06 -20.87
C PRO A 68 -13.47 -13.52 -19.43
N PRO A 69 -13.89 -12.26 -19.15
CA PRO A 69 -13.87 -11.67 -17.81
C PRO A 69 -14.52 -12.54 -16.73
N SER A 70 -15.56 -13.30 -17.08
CA SER A 70 -16.25 -14.24 -16.17
C SER A 70 -15.40 -15.46 -15.79
N TYR A 71 -14.40 -15.79 -16.59
CA TYR A 71 -13.48 -16.90 -16.40
C TYR A 71 -12.17 -16.41 -15.76
N THR A 72 -11.58 -15.33 -16.25
CA THR A 72 -10.33 -14.74 -15.72
C THR A 72 -10.46 -14.23 -14.30
N SER A 73 -11.62 -13.63 -13.97
CA SER A 73 -11.95 -13.23 -12.61
C SER A 73 -12.04 -14.39 -11.64
N ARG A 74 -12.06 -15.64 -12.14
CA ARG A 74 -12.15 -16.87 -11.35
C ARG A 74 -10.87 -17.70 -11.37
N THR A 75 -10.01 -17.53 -12.37
CA THR A 75 -8.86 -18.41 -12.57
C THR A 75 -7.52 -17.79 -12.21
N HIS A 76 -7.33 -16.46 -12.31
CA HIS A 76 -6.04 -15.84 -11.96
C HIS A 76 -6.09 -14.39 -11.41
N SER A 77 -7.25 -13.79 -11.16
CA SER A 77 -7.26 -12.50 -10.45
C SER A 77 -7.30 -12.76 -8.94
N CYS A 78 -6.14 -12.81 -8.30
CA CYS A 78 -6.13 -12.43 -6.89
C CYS A 78 -6.25 -10.90 -6.83
N PRO A 79 -7.41 -10.36 -6.43
CA PRO A 79 -7.47 -8.93 -6.18
C PRO A 79 -6.53 -8.60 -5.03
N LYS A 80 -5.96 -7.40 -5.02
CA LYS A 80 -5.31 -6.91 -3.81
C LYS A 80 -6.33 -6.93 -2.66
N ILE A 81 -5.84 -7.03 -1.43
CA ILE A 81 -6.72 -6.82 -0.29
C ILE A 81 -7.33 -5.42 -0.34
N ARG A 82 -8.61 -5.33 0.03
CA ARG A 82 -9.26 -4.02 0.10
C ARG A 82 -8.62 -3.20 1.21
N VAL A 83 -8.50 -1.88 1.06
CA VAL A 83 -7.89 -0.99 2.07
C VAL A 83 -8.57 -1.18 3.43
N ARG A 84 -9.90 -1.25 3.45
CA ARG A 84 -10.63 -1.56 4.70
C ARG A 84 -10.25 -2.92 5.30
N THR A 85 -10.07 -3.93 4.45
CA THR A 85 -9.67 -5.28 4.89
C THR A 85 -8.23 -5.27 5.42
N LEU A 86 -7.31 -4.55 4.79
CA LEU A 86 -5.95 -4.34 5.31
C LEU A 86 -5.99 -3.76 6.73
N GLY A 87 -6.81 -2.73 6.96
CA GLY A 87 -7.01 -2.20 8.32
C GLY A 87 -7.51 -3.24 9.32
N SER A 88 -8.45 -4.09 8.92
CA SER A 88 -8.93 -5.20 9.75
C SER A 88 -7.84 -6.24 10.00
N VAL A 89 -7.05 -6.60 8.99
CA VAL A 89 -5.91 -7.54 9.10
C VAL A 89 -4.90 -7.01 10.11
N LEU A 90 -4.45 -5.75 9.96
CA LEU A 90 -3.52 -5.10 10.88
C LEU A 90 -4.04 -5.09 12.31
N THR A 91 -5.27 -4.62 12.51
CA THR A 91 -5.90 -4.59 13.85
C THR A 91 -5.99 -6.00 14.44
N SER A 92 -6.25 -7.01 13.60
CA SER A 92 -6.40 -8.39 14.05
C SER A 92 -5.09 -9.01 14.55
N VAL A 93 -3.93 -8.53 14.07
CA VAL A 93 -2.60 -8.89 14.58
C VAL A 93 -2.08 -7.90 15.63
N GLY A 94 -2.96 -7.06 16.17
CA GLY A 94 -2.66 -6.17 17.29
C GLY A 94 -2.00 -4.85 16.90
N VAL A 95 -2.05 -4.43 15.64
CA VAL A 95 -1.50 -3.14 15.21
C VAL A 95 -2.47 -2.02 15.52
N ASP A 96 -1.99 -0.92 16.09
CA ASP A 96 -2.76 0.30 16.29
C ASP A 96 -2.82 1.11 14.99
N VAL A 97 -3.81 0.81 14.15
CA VAL A 97 -4.14 1.62 12.97
C VAL A 97 -4.59 3.05 13.34
N GLY A 98 -4.79 3.31 14.63
CA GLY A 98 -5.05 4.57 15.31
C GLY A 98 -3.82 5.48 15.47
N ASN A 99 -2.63 4.92 15.42
CA ASN A 99 -1.39 5.65 15.63
C ASN A 99 -1.12 6.64 14.48
N GLN A 100 -0.77 7.88 14.83
CA GLN A 100 -0.45 8.96 13.88
C GLN A 100 0.99 9.46 14.05
N ALA A 101 1.81 8.76 14.85
CA ALA A 101 3.23 9.02 14.90
C ALA A 101 3.83 8.77 13.50
N GLY A 102 4.68 9.68 13.04
CA GLY A 102 5.26 9.58 11.71
C GLY A 102 5.96 8.25 11.48
N LEU A 103 5.73 7.64 10.31
CA LEU A 103 6.26 6.32 9.91
C LEU A 103 5.74 5.13 10.73
N SER A 104 4.77 5.32 11.63
CA SER A 104 4.07 4.19 12.25
C SER A 104 3.19 3.46 11.22
N ALA A 105 2.83 2.21 11.51
CA ALA A 105 1.93 1.45 10.64
C ALA A 105 0.57 2.15 10.45
N GLY A 106 0.03 2.75 11.51
CA GLY A 106 -1.22 3.52 11.45
C GLY A 106 -1.11 4.77 10.58
N ASP A 107 0.01 5.51 10.66
CA ASP A 107 0.29 6.66 9.81
C ASP A 107 0.43 6.24 8.34
N LEU A 108 1.21 5.19 8.07
CA LEU A 108 1.40 4.67 6.72
C LEU A 108 0.12 4.10 6.12
N TYR A 109 -0.71 3.42 6.90
CA TYR A 109 -2.02 2.94 6.44
C TYR A 109 -2.95 4.09 6.04
N ARG A 110 -3.02 5.15 6.84
CA ARG A 110 -3.95 6.28 6.63
C ARG A 110 -3.51 7.24 5.55
N SER A 111 -2.23 7.59 5.52
CA SER A 111 -1.68 8.47 4.49
C SER A 111 -1.46 7.75 3.15
N GLY A 112 -1.59 6.42 3.12
CA GLY A 112 -1.30 5.56 1.97
C GLY A 112 -2.43 5.42 0.96
N ASN A 113 -3.57 6.08 1.16
CA ASN A 113 -4.77 5.91 0.35
C ASN A 113 -4.52 5.99 -1.17
N ASN A 114 -3.71 6.95 -1.62
CA ASN A 114 -3.40 7.10 -3.05
C ASN A 114 -2.59 5.91 -3.59
N ALA A 115 -1.57 5.48 -2.85
CA ALA A 115 -0.72 4.35 -3.26
C ALA A 115 -1.47 3.01 -3.21
N LEU A 116 -2.32 2.82 -2.21
CA LEU A 116 -3.16 1.63 -2.02
C LEU A 116 -4.39 1.60 -2.96
N GLY A 117 -4.63 2.66 -3.74
CA GLY A 117 -5.78 2.77 -4.65
C GLY A 117 -7.13 2.81 -3.92
N ALA A 118 -7.19 3.48 -2.76
CA ALA A 118 -8.40 3.66 -1.97
C ALA A 118 -9.53 4.37 -2.78
N PRO A 119 -10.81 4.15 -2.45
CA PRO A 119 -11.90 4.79 -3.15
C PRO A 119 -11.90 6.31 -2.94
N ASN A 120 -12.22 7.07 -3.99
CA ASN A 120 -12.45 8.51 -3.90
C ASN A 120 -13.91 8.81 -4.30
N PHE A 121 -14.78 8.83 -3.30
CA PHE A 121 -16.23 9.00 -3.49
C PHE A 121 -16.60 10.37 -4.03
N ALA A 122 -15.87 11.44 -3.68
CA ALA A 122 -16.10 12.78 -4.21
C ALA A 122 -15.91 12.81 -5.73
N ASN A 123 -14.93 12.07 -6.23
CA ASN A 123 -14.64 11.93 -7.66
C ASN A 123 -15.31 10.73 -8.32
N ARG A 124 -16.19 10.00 -7.60
CA ARG A 124 -16.87 8.78 -8.07
C ARG A 124 -15.90 7.68 -8.55
N ILE A 125 -14.71 7.64 -7.98
CA ILE A 125 -13.68 6.64 -8.27
C ILE A 125 -13.84 5.49 -7.27
N ARG A 126 -14.06 4.29 -7.80
CA ARG A 126 -14.09 3.06 -6.99
C ARG A 126 -12.67 2.71 -6.52
N GLU A 127 -12.59 1.92 -5.45
CA GLU A 127 -11.33 1.32 -5.04
C GLU A 127 -10.73 0.52 -6.21
N ASN A 128 -9.43 0.69 -6.47
CA ASN A 128 -8.72 -0.17 -7.39
C ASN A 128 -8.70 -1.59 -6.80
N ILE A 129 -8.88 -2.63 -7.61
CA ILE A 129 -8.85 -4.02 -7.14
C ILE A 129 -7.62 -4.78 -7.65
N GLY A 130 -6.88 -4.21 -8.61
CA GLY A 130 -5.60 -4.75 -9.04
C GLY A 130 -4.49 -4.37 -8.09
N ILE A 131 -3.50 -5.26 -7.92
CA ILE A 131 -2.26 -4.92 -7.25
C ILE A 131 -1.39 -4.08 -8.20
N THR A 132 -0.95 -2.92 -7.74
CA THR A 132 0.03 -2.07 -8.43
C THR A 132 1.34 -2.13 -7.68
N THR A 133 2.46 -1.83 -8.34
CA THR A 133 3.76 -1.73 -7.65
C THR A 133 3.68 -0.77 -6.47
N SER A 134 3.05 0.40 -6.64
CA SER A 134 2.83 1.36 -5.55
C SER A 134 2.00 0.79 -4.40
N GLY A 135 1.00 -0.03 -4.70
CA GLY A 135 0.12 -0.67 -3.71
C GLY A 135 0.86 -1.74 -2.93
N ALA A 136 1.59 -2.61 -3.63
CA ALA A 136 2.40 -3.67 -3.02
C ALA A 136 3.53 -3.09 -2.15
N SER A 137 4.28 -2.09 -2.66
CA SER A 137 5.32 -1.41 -1.87
C SER A 137 4.74 -0.75 -0.63
N ARG A 138 3.62 -0.04 -0.77
CA ARG A 138 2.97 0.61 0.37
C ARG A 138 2.46 -0.40 1.39
N GLU A 139 1.88 -1.50 0.94
CA GLU A 139 1.43 -2.58 1.82
C GLU A 139 2.60 -3.21 2.58
N PHE A 140 3.71 -3.47 1.91
CA PHE A 140 4.93 -3.98 2.55
C PHE A 140 5.50 -2.98 3.58
N ASP A 141 5.56 -1.69 3.26
CA ASP A 141 6.00 -0.64 4.19
C ASP A 141 5.14 -0.62 5.46
N ILE A 142 3.82 -0.77 5.30
CA ILE A 142 2.89 -0.86 6.42
C ILE A 142 3.18 -2.10 7.26
N PHE A 143 3.40 -3.27 6.65
CA PHE A 143 3.75 -4.49 7.39
C PHE A 143 5.11 -4.40 8.07
N ALA A 144 6.09 -3.74 7.46
CA ALA A 144 7.41 -3.50 8.05
C ALA A 144 7.32 -2.58 9.27
N ALA A 145 6.56 -1.49 9.16
CA ALA A 145 6.31 -0.59 10.29
C ALA A 145 5.47 -1.26 11.39
N ALA A 146 4.58 -2.18 11.02
CA ALA A 146 3.73 -2.93 11.95
C ALA A 146 4.47 -4.02 12.72
N ALA A 147 5.63 -4.46 12.24
CA ALA A 147 6.26 -5.69 12.70
C ALA A 147 6.55 -5.71 14.21
N ASP A 148 7.03 -4.60 14.78
CA ASP A 148 7.29 -4.51 16.22
C ASP A 148 6.01 -4.61 17.06
N GLU A 149 4.92 -3.99 16.61
CA GLU A 149 3.61 -4.09 17.26
C GLU A 149 3.10 -5.53 17.20
N VAL A 150 3.21 -6.18 16.04
CA VAL A 150 2.82 -7.58 15.85
C VAL A 150 3.62 -8.50 16.78
N ILE A 151 4.95 -8.37 16.81
CA ILE A 151 5.82 -9.17 17.68
C ILE A 151 5.43 -9.02 19.16
N THR A 152 5.14 -7.79 19.57
CA THR A 152 4.77 -7.45 20.94
C THR A 152 3.39 -7.97 21.31
N ASN A 153 2.42 -7.86 20.39
CA ASN A 153 1.02 -8.06 20.69
C ASN A 153 0.53 -9.48 20.41
N VAL A 154 1.16 -10.25 19.50
CA VAL A 154 0.79 -11.65 19.19
C VAL A 154 0.59 -12.52 20.44
N PRO A 155 1.48 -12.49 21.45
CA PRO A 155 1.27 -13.27 22.68
C PRO A 155 0.00 -12.90 23.47
N ASN A 156 -0.49 -11.67 23.31
CA ASN A 156 -1.66 -11.15 24.02
C ASN A 156 -2.97 -11.39 23.25
N LEU A 157 -2.90 -11.79 21.99
CA LEU A 157 -4.07 -12.01 21.14
C LEU A 157 -4.72 -13.36 21.46
N GLU A 158 -6.02 -13.35 21.74
CA GLU A 158 -6.76 -14.57 22.05
C GLU A 158 -6.73 -15.58 20.89
N ARG A 159 -6.80 -15.10 19.64
CA ARG A 159 -6.67 -15.92 18.43
C ARG A 159 -5.32 -16.64 18.30
N CYS A 160 -4.29 -16.17 19.02
CA CYS A 160 -2.95 -16.76 19.00
C CYS A 160 -2.72 -17.72 20.17
N LYS A 161 -3.74 -18.03 20.98
CA LYS A 161 -3.61 -19.00 22.07
C LYS A 161 -3.98 -20.39 21.58
N ILE A 162 -3.06 -21.34 21.75
CA ILE A 162 -3.28 -22.76 21.46
C ILE A 162 -3.44 -23.47 22.80
N ASN A 163 -4.63 -24.04 23.06
CA ASN A 163 -4.96 -24.67 24.34
C ASN A 163 -4.68 -23.75 25.55
N GLY A 164 -4.95 -22.45 25.41
CA GLY A 164 -4.70 -21.45 26.45
C GLY A 164 -3.23 -21.01 26.57
N VAL A 165 -2.30 -21.60 25.81
CA VAL A 165 -0.89 -21.22 25.77
C VAL A 165 -0.68 -20.16 24.70
N SER A 166 -0.07 -19.04 25.07
CA SER A 166 0.16 -17.92 24.17
C SER A 166 1.26 -18.24 23.15
N ALA A 167 0.96 -18.09 21.86
CA ALA A 167 1.98 -18.17 20.83
C ALA A 167 2.90 -16.94 20.86
N SER A 168 4.16 -17.15 20.48
CA SER A 168 5.14 -16.09 20.26
C SER A 168 5.69 -16.26 18.85
N VAL A 169 5.96 -15.16 18.14
CA VAL A 169 6.54 -15.22 16.80
C VAL A 169 7.96 -15.76 16.85
N PHE A 170 8.73 -15.34 17.85
CA PHE A 170 10.12 -15.74 18.08
C PHE A 170 10.28 -16.34 19.47
N ASP A 171 11.19 -17.30 19.63
CA ASP A 171 11.60 -17.81 20.93
C ASP A 171 12.75 -16.99 21.56
N GLY A 172 13.21 -17.43 22.73
CA GLY A 172 14.32 -16.79 23.46
C GLY A 172 15.69 -16.86 22.76
N THR A 173 15.82 -17.70 21.73
CA THR A 173 17.02 -17.80 20.88
C THR A 173 16.87 -17.01 19.57
N ASN A 174 15.77 -16.29 19.40
CA ASN A 174 15.37 -15.57 18.19
C ASN A 174 14.94 -16.46 17.02
N ALA A 175 14.76 -17.76 17.23
CA ALA A 175 14.25 -18.65 16.21
C ALA A 175 12.73 -18.48 16.06
N CYS A 176 12.24 -18.60 14.83
CA CYS A 176 10.82 -18.49 14.50
C CYS A 176 10.04 -19.70 15.00
N ARG A 177 8.88 -19.46 15.60
CA ARG A 177 8.01 -20.52 16.12
C ARG A 177 6.80 -20.77 15.23
N ALA A 178 6.48 -22.04 15.01
CA ALA A 178 5.33 -22.48 14.22
C ALA A 178 4.02 -21.83 14.65
N ASP A 179 3.75 -21.78 15.96
CA ASP A 179 2.50 -21.24 16.51
C ASP A 179 2.35 -19.74 16.21
N GLY A 180 3.42 -18.97 16.37
CA GLY A 180 3.40 -17.53 16.11
C GLY A 180 3.27 -17.21 14.63
N ILE A 181 4.02 -17.92 13.78
CA ILE A 181 3.91 -17.79 12.32
C ILE A 181 2.50 -18.17 11.86
N THR A 182 1.96 -19.30 12.34
CA THR A 182 0.58 -19.73 12.07
C THR A 182 -0.41 -18.65 12.45
N CYS A 183 -0.23 -18.01 13.61
CA CYS A 183 -1.16 -16.97 14.03
C CYS A 183 -1.16 -15.75 13.11
N ILE A 184 0.01 -15.30 12.62
CA ILE A 184 0.08 -14.09 11.78
C ILE A 184 -0.36 -14.34 10.34
N ILE A 185 -0.07 -15.52 9.77
CA ILE A 185 -0.46 -15.86 8.39
C ILE A 185 -1.86 -16.48 8.27
N GLY A 186 -2.45 -16.91 9.38
CA GLY A 186 -3.81 -17.47 9.43
C GLY A 186 -3.95 -18.90 8.88
N VAL A 187 -2.84 -19.55 8.52
CA VAL A 187 -2.78 -20.95 8.08
C VAL A 187 -1.65 -21.69 8.79
N PRO A 188 -1.72 -23.03 8.95
CA PRO A 188 -0.64 -23.80 9.59
C PRO A 188 0.72 -23.53 8.95
N ALA A 189 1.69 -23.10 9.75
CA ALA A 189 3.04 -22.86 9.28
C ALA A 189 3.69 -24.16 8.80
N THR A 190 4.32 -24.12 7.63
CA THR A 190 5.08 -25.24 7.07
C THR A 190 6.55 -25.14 7.48
N PRO A 191 7.34 -26.23 7.32
CA PRO A 191 8.79 -26.16 7.51
C PRO A 191 9.46 -25.08 6.64
N ALA A 192 8.97 -24.87 5.41
CA ALA A 192 9.48 -23.85 4.51
C ALA A 192 9.25 -22.42 5.05
N HIS A 193 8.09 -22.16 5.70
CA HIS A 193 7.87 -20.87 6.36
C HIS A 193 8.89 -20.66 7.49
N LEU A 194 9.12 -21.68 8.31
CA LEU A 194 10.08 -21.57 9.42
C LEU A 194 11.51 -21.39 8.91
N GLU A 195 11.89 -22.09 7.85
CA GLU A 195 13.20 -21.95 7.22
C GLU A 195 13.40 -20.54 6.67
N PHE A 196 12.46 -20.03 5.85
CA PHE A 196 12.53 -18.67 5.31
C PHE A 196 12.59 -17.61 6.43
N CYS A 197 11.76 -17.75 7.46
CA CYS A 197 11.75 -16.84 8.61
C CYS A 197 13.11 -16.83 9.33
N ASN A 198 13.66 -18.01 9.64
CA ASN A 198 14.94 -18.13 10.32
C ASN A 198 16.10 -17.62 9.46
N LEU A 199 16.10 -17.91 8.16
CA LEU A 199 17.10 -17.39 7.21
C LEU A 199 17.04 -15.86 7.15
N THR A 200 15.85 -15.27 7.12
CA THR A 200 15.67 -13.82 7.12
C THR A 200 16.23 -13.18 8.40
N VAL A 201 15.97 -13.80 9.56
CA VAL A 201 16.50 -13.31 10.84
C VAL A 201 18.02 -13.40 10.90
N GLN A 202 18.61 -14.50 10.40
CA GLN A 202 20.05 -14.77 10.50
C GLN A 202 20.91 -13.97 9.50
N ASN A 203 20.36 -13.64 8.33
CA ASN A 203 21.12 -12.96 7.27
C ASN A 203 20.91 -11.44 7.24
N ALA A 204 20.08 -10.88 8.12
CA ALA A 204 19.94 -9.44 8.26
C ALA A 204 21.18 -8.81 8.94
N SER A 205 21.31 -7.49 8.80
CA SER A 205 22.37 -6.70 9.45
C SER A 205 22.41 -6.85 10.97
N ASP A 206 21.25 -7.08 11.57
CA ASP A 206 21.05 -7.30 12.98
C ASP A 206 19.74 -8.06 13.23
N ILE A 207 19.64 -8.68 14.39
CA ILE A 207 18.50 -9.53 14.76
C ILE A 207 17.17 -8.74 14.81
N ALA A 208 17.18 -7.48 15.23
CA ALA A 208 15.96 -6.70 15.33
C ALA A 208 15.40 -6.40 13.93
N THR A 209 16.27 -5.95 13.02
CA THR A 209 15.94 -5.77 11.60
C THR A 209 15.48 -7.09 10.96
N GLY A 210 16.19 -8.19 11.23
CA GLY A 210 15.83 -9.52 10.72
C GLY A 210 14.44 -9.97 11.18
N LYS A 211 14.08 -9.76 12.45
CA LYS A 211 12.74 -10.06 12.98
C LYS A 211 11.66 -9.22 12.31
N ARG A 212 11.90 -7.93 12.10
CA ARG A 212 10.96 -7.03 11.43
C ARG A 212 10.71 -7.47 9.99
N LEU A 213 11.78 -7.73 9.24
CA LEU A 213 11.71 -8.21 7.86
C LEU A 213 11.01 -9.56 7.75
N ALA A 214 11.31 -10.50 8.65
CA ALA A 214 10.67 -11.82 8.65
C ALA A 214 9.15 -11.72 8.86
N VAL A 215 8.71 -10.90 9.81
CA VAL A 215 7.26 -10.67 10.05
C VAL A 215 6.62 -9.97 8.86
N ALA A 216 7.26 -8.92 8.33
CA ALA A 216 6.75 -8.18 7.19
C ALA A 216 6.59 -9.05 5.95
N ALA A 217 7.60 -9.85 5.64
CA ALA A 217 7.59 -10.77 4.50
C ALA A 217 6.55 -11.88 4.66
N MET A 218 6.38 -12.44 5.86
CA MET A 218 5.32 -13.43 6.12
C MET A 218 3.92 -12.85 5.98
N LEU A 219 3.71 -11.63 6.48
CA LEU A 219 2.43 -10.93 6.33
C LEU A 219 2.17 -10.58 4.86
N ALA A 220 3.17 -10.06 4.14
CA ALA A 220 3.05 -9.77 2.72
C ALA A 220 2.69 -11.05 1.94
N ALA A 221 3.47 -12.12 2.08
CA ALA A 221 3.21 -13.39 1.40
C ALA A 221 1.82 -14.00 1.72
N ALA A 222 1.28 -13.74 2.92
CA ALA A 222 -0.06 -14.20 3.29
C ALA A 222 -1.20 -13.34 2.72
N HIS A 223 -0.93 -12.11 2.29
CA HIS A 223 -1.94 -11.12 1.91
C HIS A 223 -1.78 -10.55 0.49
N THR A 224 -0.67 -10.88 -0.18
CA THR A 224 -0.47 -10.69 -1.61
C THR A 224 -0.52 -12.05 -2.29
N CYS A 225 -1.21 -12.16 -3.41
CA CYS A 225 -1.01 -13.32 -4.28
C CYS A 225 -0.04 -12.93 -5.38
N GLU A 226 1.08 -13.64 -5.46
CA GLU A 226 1.93 -13.75 -6.65
C GLU A 226 2.01 -15.22 -7.06
#